data_AF-W1YMS7-F1
#
_entry.id   AF-W1YMS7-F1
#
_cell.length_a   1.000
_cell.length_b   1.000
_cell.length_c   1.000
_cell.angle_alpha   90.00
_cell.angle_beta   90.00
_cell.angle_gamma   90.00
#
_symmetry.space_group_name_H-M   'P 1'
#
loop_
_entity.id
_entity.type
_entity.pdbx_description
1 polymer ?
#
loop_
_entity_poly.entity_id
_entity_poly.type
_entity_poly.pdbx_seq_one_letter_code
_entity_poly.pdbx_strand_id
1 'polypeptide(L)'
;KFDYTKGFKFSTYATWWIKQGITRAIADQSRTIRVPVHMVEKINKVSTISSQLAKELGREPKPEEIAKRMHVPVEKVVQVIRISQRPQSIESTIGQEDDTELEQVIPDKEAHSPEE
;
A
#
# COMPACT_ATOMS: atom_id res chain seq x y z
N LYS A 1 20.31 -20.85 -9.06
CA LYS A 1 20.22 -22.31 -9.28
C LYS A 1 21.11 -22.98 -8.23
N PHE A 2 20.66 -24.05 -7.57
CA PHE A 2 21.42 -24.70 -6.48
C PHE A 2 22.60 -25.51 -7.03
N ASP A 3 23.72 -25.52 -6.29
CA ASP A 3 24.93 -26.28 -6.60
C ASP A 3 25.34 -27.07 -5.35
N TYR A 4 25.29 -28.40 -5.44
CA TYR A 4 25.55 -29.31 -4.32
C TYR A 4 27.04 -29.40 -3.97
N THR A 5 27.94 -28.99 -4.87
CA THR A 5 29.40 -29.05 -4.63
C THR A 5 29.89 -28.01 -3.64
N LYS A 6 29.08 -26.98 -3.37
CA LYS A 6 29.44 -25.85 -2.50
C LYS A 6 29.23 -26.10 -1.01
N GLY A 7 28.77 -27.29 -0.61
CA GLY A 7 28.65 -27.71 0.80
C GLY A 7 27.53 -27.04 1.61
N PHE A 8 26.65 -26.25 0.98
CA PHE A 8 25.50 -25.64 1.66
C PHE A 8 24.29 -26.58 1.68
N LYS A 9 23.57 -26.64 2.82
CA LYS A 9 22.31 -27.37 2.91
C LYS A 9 21.28 -26.79 1.95
N PHE A 10 20.62 -27.64 1.17
CA PHE A 10 19.59 -27.22 0.21
C PHE A 10 18.47 -26.43 0.89
N SER A 11 18.04 -26.84 2.09
CA SER A 11 16.98 -26.16 2.85
C SER A 11 17.30 -24.68 3.08
N THR A 12 18.51 -24.35 3.53
CA THR A 12 18.97 -22.98 3.75
C THR A 12 18.94 -22.14 2.47
N TYR A 13 19.41 -22.72 1.36
CA TYR A 13 19.37 -22.06 0.05
C TYR A 13 17.92 -21.86 -0.43
N ALA A 14 17.11 -22.92 -0.39
CA ALA A 14 15.75 -22.92 -0.89
C ALA A 14 14.85 -21.93 -0.13
N THR A 15 14.99 -21.84 1.20
CA THR A 15 14.21 -20.88 2.01
C THR A 15 14.38 -19.44 1.51
N TRP A 16 15.59 -19.03 1.15
CA TRP A 16 15.83 -17.68 0.63
C TRP A 16 15.11 -17.44 -0.69
N TRP A 17 15.18 -18.40 -1.63
CA TRP A 17 14.52 -18.29 -2.93
C TRP A 17 12.99 -18.37 -2.83
N ILE A 18 12.46 -19.21 -1.95
CA ILE A 18 11.02 -19.30 -1.69
C ILE A 18 10.53 -17.98 -1.11
N LYS A 19 11.21 -17.44 -0.10
CA LYS A 19 10.85 -16.15 0.50
C LYS A 19 10.93 -15.02 -0.52
N GLN A 20 11.99 -14.96 -1.32
CA GLN A 20 12.16 -13.97 -2.37
C GLN A 20 11.05 -14.03 -3.42
N GLY A 21 10.70 -15.24 -3.86
CA GLY A 21 9.62 -15.46 -4.83
C GLY A 21 8.26 -15.00 -4.30
N ILE A 22 7.92 -15.37 -3.06
CA ILE A 22 6.65 -14.98 -2.42
C ILE A 22 6.60 -13.46 -2.21
N THR A 23 7.64 -12.86 -1.63
CA THR A 23 7.68 -11.41 -1.40
C THR A 23 7.54 -10.62 -2.70
N ARG A 24 8.19 -11.08 -3.78
CA ARG A 24 8.07 -10.46 -5.10
C ARG A 24 6.67 -10.60 -5.68
N ALA A 25 6.09 -11.79 -5.63
CA ALA A 25 4.72 -12.03 -6.12
C ALA A 25 3.70 -11.14 -5.39
N ILE A 26 3.83 -11.03 -4.06
CA ILE A 26 3.00 -10.12 -3.26
C ILE A 26 3.19 -8.66 -3.72
N ALA A 27 4.43 -8.19 -3.89
CA ALA A 27 4.68 -6.83 -4.32
C ALA A 27 4.10 -6.52 -5.72
N ASP A 28 4.16 -7.49 -6.64
CA ASP A 28 3.74 -7.30 -8.03
C ASP A 28 2.22 -7.50 -8.24
N GLN A 29 1.55 -8.35 -7.45
CA GLN A 29 0.17 -8.80 -7.71
C GLN A 29 -0.85 -8.46 -6.61
N SER A 30 -0.44 -8.03 -5.42
CA SER A 30 -1.39 -7.86 -4.29
C SER A 30 -2.33 -6.65 -4.38
N ARG A 31 -2.13 -5.77 -5.36
CA ARG A 31 -2.92 -4.54 -5.51
C ARG A 31 -3.72 -4.56 -6.80
N THR A 32 -4.98 -4.11 -6.72
CA THR A 32 -5.85 -3.90 -7.89
C THR A 32 -5.19 -2.97 -8.92
N ILE A 33 -4.55 -1.90 -8.44
CA ILE A 33 -3.72 -1.01 -9.26
C ILE A 33 -2.26 -1.36 -8.99
N ARG A 34 -1.55 -1.85 -10.00
CA ARG A 34 -0.16 -2.29 -9.87
C ARG A 34 0.76 -1.11 -9.51
N VAL A 35 1.54 -1.28 -8.44
CA VAL A 35 2.53 -0.30 -7.98
C VAL A 35 3.94 -0.86 -8.18
N PRO A 36 4.90 -0.10 -8.76
CA PRO A 36 6.28 -0.58 -8.90
C PRO A 36 6.94 -0.97 -7.56
N VAL A 37 7.80 -1.98 -7.56
CA VAL A 37 8.45 -2.53 -6.33
C VAL A 37 9.15 -1.45 -5.49
N HIS A 38 9.91 -0.54 -6.12
CA HIS A 38 10.61 0.54 -5.41
C HIS A 38 9.65 1.52 -4.70
N MET A 39 8.40 1.63 -5.16
CA MET A 39 7.36 2.40 -4.49
C MET A 39 6.76 1.62 -3.32
N VAL A 40 6.58 0.31 -3.44
CA VAL A 40 6.17 -0.56 -2.32
C VAL A 40 7.19 -0.50 -1.18
N GLU A 41 8.49 -0.50 -1.49
CA GLU A 41 9.56 -0.30 -0.49
C GLU A 41 9.45 1.05 0.22
N LYS A 42 9.17 2.13 -0.51
CA LYS A 42 8.96 3.46 0.08
C LYS A 42 7.71 3.50 0.97
N ILE A 43 6.60 2.88 0.55
CA ILE A 43 5.38 2.75 1.35
C ILE A 43 5.68 2.01 2.66
N ASN A 44 6.37 0.88 2.60
CA ASN A 44 6.72 0.10 3.78
C ASN A 44 7.64 0.87 4.74
N LYS A 45 8.61 1.66 4.21
CA LYS A 45 9.45 2.55 5.01
C LYS A 45 8.63 3.64 5.71
N VAL A 46 7.74 4.32 4.98
CA VAL A 46 6.82 5.33 5.54
C VAL A 46 5.95 4.71 6.63
N SER A 47 5.37 3.53 6.39
CA SER A 47 4.54 2.83 7.37
C SER A 47 5.33 2.44 8.63
N THR A 48 6.56 1.94 8.47
CA THR A 48 7.40 1.55 9.62
C THR A 48 7.73 2.75 10.49
N ILE A 49 8.11 3.87 9.88
CA ILE A 49 8.46 5.11 10.59
C ILE A 49 7.22 5.74 11.22
N SER A 50 6.09 5.72 10.52
CA SER A 50 4.81 6.18 11.07
C SER A 50 4.45 5.39 12.34
N SER A 51 4.55 4.06 12.31
CA SER A 51 4.29 3.24 13.51
C SER A 51 5.29 3.46 14.64
N GLN A 52 6.56 3.76 14.34
CA GLN A 52 7.57 4.11 15.35
C GLN A 52 7.24 5.46 16.00
N LEU A 53 6.97 6.49 15.20
CA LEU A 53 6.60 7.82 15.68
C LEU A 53 5.26 7.79 16.45
N ALA A 54 4.31 6.97 16.02
CA ALA A 54 3.04 6.80 16.72
C ALA A 54 3.24 6.26 18.14
N LYS A 55 4.19 5.32 18.33
CA LYS A 55 4.57 4.80 19.65
C LYS A 55 5.31 5.84 20.49
N GLU A 56 6.19 6.63 19.89
CA GLU A 56 6.96 7.68 20.58
C GLU A 56 6.07 8.86 21.02
N LEU A 57 5.10 9.26 20.18
CA LEU A 57 4.27 10.45 20.39
C LEU A 57 2.92 10.16 21.07
N GLY A 58 2.50 8.89 21.12
CA GLY A 58 1.18 8.49 21.65
C GLY A 58 0.00 8.95 20.78
N ARG A 59 0.25 9.41 19.55
CA ARG A 59 -0.75 9.88 18.57
C ARG A 59 -0.28 9.57 17.16
N GLU A 60 -1.17 9.66 16.18
CA GLU A 60 -0.75 9.57 14.77
C GLU A 60 0.20 10.72 14.40
N PRO A 61 1.34 10.43 13.73
CA PRO A 61 2.31 11.43 13.32
C PRO A 61 1.83 12.22 12.10
N LYS A 62 2.18 13.50 12.06
CA LYS A 62 1.91 14.35 10.89
C LYS A 62 2.85 13.99 9.73
N PRO A 63 2.46 14.21 8.46
CA PRO A 63 3.32 13.98 7.30
C PRO A 63 4.66 14.71 7.37
N GLU A 64 4.70 15.90 7.97
CA GLU A 64 5.91 16.69 8.20
C GLU A 64 6.90 16.01 9.16
N GLU A 65 6.39 15.36 10.22
CA GLU A 65 7.20 14.67 11.22
C GLU A 65 7.84 13.41 10.61
N ILE A 66 7.07 12.69 9.79
CA ILE A 66 7.54 11.53 9.02
C ILE A 66 8.62 11.97 8.01
N ALA A 67 8.36 13.05 7.27
CA ALA A 67 9.29 13.61 6.28
C ALA A 67 10.63 14.02 6.91
N LYS A 68 10.58 14.69 8.07
CA LYS A 68 11.76 15.08 8.85
C LYS A 68 12.58 13.87 9.27
N ARG A 69 11.94 12.80 9.77
CA ARG A 69 12.64 11.56 10.14
C ARG A 69 13.24 10.84 8.94
N MET A 70 12.56 10.86 7.80
CA MET A 70 12.99 10.23 6.55
C MET A 70 14.01 11.04 5.75
N HIS A 71 14.25 12.31 6.10
CA HIS A 71 15.09 13.24 5.34
C HIS A 71 14.65 13.38 3.87
N VAL A 72 13.33 13.41 3.65
CA VAL A 72 12.73 13.59 2.32
C VAL A 72 11.74 14.76 2.34
N PRO A 73 11.45 15.39 1.19
CA PRO A 73 10.41 16.42 1.11
C PRO A 73 9.03 15.91 1.55
N VAL A 74 8.28 16.78 2.23
CA VAL A 74 6.92 16.48 2.72
C VAL A 74 6.00 16.07 1.57
N GLU A 75 6.11 16.74 0.42
CA GLU A 75 5.33 16.44 -0.79
C GLU A 75 5.47 14.98 -1.22
N LYS A 76 6.69 14.42 -1.15
CA LYS A 76 6.94 13.02 -1.49
C LYS A 76 6.26 12.08 -0.51
N VAL A 77 6.24 12.42 0.79
CA VAL A 77 5.54 11.60 1.80
C VAL A 77 4.04 11.63 1.55
N VAL A 78 3.47 12.81 1.29
CA VAL A 78 2.04 12.96 0.96
C VAL A 78 1.69 12.16 -0.30
N GLN A 79 2.51 12.23 -1.35
CA GLN A 79 2.31 11.47 -2.57
C GLN A 79 2.36 9.95 -2.30
N VAL A 80 3.32 9.48 -1.51
CA VAL A 80 3.44 8.07 -1.13
C VAL A 80 2.21 7.61 -0.33
N ILE A 81 1.71 8.43 0.60
CA ILE A 81 0.49 8.14 1.37
C ILE A 81 -0.71 8.03 0.43
N ARG A 82 -0.88 8.95 -0.52
CA ARG A 82 -1.97 8.87 -1.53
C ARG A 82 -1.90 7.59 -2.36
N ILE A 83 -0.71 7.24 -2.88
CA ILE A 83 -0.53 6.00 -3.66
C ILE A 83 -0.75 4.75 -2.80
N SER A 84 -0.51 4.84 -1.48
CA SER A 84 -0.67 3.70 -0.59
C SER A 84 -2.13 3.32 -0.35
N GLN A 85 -3.08 4.25 -0.56
CA GLN A 85 -4.51 4.02 -0.40
C GLN A 85 -4.99 2.92 -1.36
N ARG A 86 -5.85 2.05 -0.85
CA ARG A 86 -6.45 0.97 -1.65
C ARG A 86 -7.80 1.45 -2.18
N PRO A 87 -8.21 1.03 -3.39
CA PRO A 87 -9.58 1.26 -3.84
C PRO A 87 -10.57 0.62 -2.87
N GLN A 88 -11.69 1.30 -2.64
CA GLN A 88 -12.81 0.80 -1.86
C GLN A 88 -13.75 -0.01 -2.76
N SER A 89 -14.54 -0.90 -2.15
CA SER A 89 -15.57 -1.61 -2.90
C SER A 89 -16.71 -0.66 -3.25
N ILE A 90 -17.27 -0.82 -4.45
CA ILE A 90 -18.46 -0.09 -4.91
C ILE A 90 -19.72 -0.61 -4.19
N GLU A 91 -19.71 -1.90 -3.82
CA GLU A 91 -20.78 -2.58 -3.09
C GLU A 91 -20.70 -2.35 -1.56
N SER A 92 -19.79 -1.49 -1.09
CA SER A 92 -19.72 -1.18 0.34
C SER A 92 -20.98 -0.42 0.77
N THR A 93 -21.69 -0.94 1.77
CA THR A 93 -22.82 -0.24 2.39
C THR A 93 -22.34 1.02 3.11
N ILE A 94 -23.16 2.06 3.06
CA ILE A 94 -22.95 3.35 3.69
C ILE A 94 -24.18 3.74 4.52
N GLY A 95 -23.98 4.47 5.62
CA GLY A 95 -25.05 4.92 6.50
C GLY A 95 -25.28 3.99 7.71
N GLN A 96 -26.21 4.38 8.60
CA GLN A 96 -26.52 3.61 9.82
C GLN A 96 -27.53 2.48 9.59
N GLU A 97 -28.33 2.58 8.53
CA GLU A 97 -29.39 1.62 8.20
C GLU A 97 -28.92 0.53 7.22
N ASP A 98 -27.64 0.56 6.78
CA ASP A 98 -27.02 -0.37 5.81
C ASP A 98 -27.75 -0.53 4.45
N ASP A 99 -28.80 0.25 4.20
CA ASP A 99 -29.64 0.12 3.01
C ASP A 99 -29.08 0.81 1.75
N THR A 100 -28.05 1.66 1.88
CA THR A 100 -27.49 2.41 0.75
C THR A 100 -26.11 1.88 0.40
N GLU A 101 -25.89 1.53 -0.85
CA GLU A 101 -24.57 1.13 -1.36
C GLU A 101 -23.81 2.34 -1.91
N LEU A 102 -22.47 2.29 -1.88
CA LEU A 102 -21.64 3.36 -2.41
C LEU A 102 -21.91 3.63 -3.90
N GLU A 103 -22.25 2.59 -4.68
CA GLU A 103 -22.65 2.69 -6.09
C GLU A 103 -23.77 3.70 -6.33
N GLN A 104 -24.79 3.66 -5.47
CA GLN A 104 -26.03 4.41 -5.63
C GLN A 104 -25.86 5.92 -5.42
N VAL A 105 -24.72 6.34 -4.84
CA VAL A 105 -24.43 7.74 -4.50
C VAL A 105 -23.44 8.37 -5.48
N ILE A 106 -22.80 7.59 -6.36
CA ILE A 106 -21.83 8.12 -7.32
C ILE A 106 -22.60 8.71 -8.51
N PRO A 107 -22.60 10.04 -8.71
CA PRO A 107 -23.30 10.64 -9.84
C PRO A 107 -22.55 10.36 -11.15
N ASP A 108 -23.31 10.09 -12.21
CA ASP A 108 -22.76 10.05 -13.56
C ASP A 108 -22.44 11.47 -14.03
N LYS A 109 -21.19 11.70 -14.40
CA LYS A 109 -20.70 13.00 -14.90
C LYS A 109 -20.77 13.13 -16.41
N GLU A 110 -20.99 12.03 -17.13
CA GLU A 110 -21.11 12.01 -18.59
C GLU A 110 -22.58 11.96 -19.05
N ALA A 111 -23.52 11.79 -18.12
CA ALA A 111 -24.94 11.85 -18.41
C ALA A 111 -25.35 13.26 -18.89
N HIS A 112 -25.94 13.31 -20.09
CA HIS A 112 -26.56 14.53 -20.61
C HIS A 112 -27.82 14.86 -19.82
N SER A 113 -28.00 16.15 -19.50
CA SER A 113 -29.24 16.62 -18.88
C SER A 113 -30.40 16.40 -19.83
N PRO A 114 -31.58 15.93 -19.37
CA PRO A 114 -32.78 15.84 -20.21
C PRO A 114 -33.23 17.17 -20.83
N GLU A 115 -32.68 18.29 -20.35
CA GLU A 115 -32.97 19.65 -20.81
C GLU A 115 -31.99 20.15 -21.89
N GLU A 116 -30.98 19.36 -22.29
CA GLU A 116 -30.06 19.63 -23.42
C GLU A 116 -30.31 18.75 -24.64
#